data_AF-A0A7C5ISL8-F1
#
_entry.id   AF-A0A7C5ISL8-F1
#
_cell.length_a   1.000
_cell.length_b   1.000
_cell.length_c   1.000
_cell.angle_alpha   90.00
_cell.angle_beta   90.00
_cell.angle_gamma   90.00
#
_symmetry.space_group_name_H-M   'P 1'
#
loop_
_entity.id
_entity.type
_entity.pdbx_description
1 polymer ?
#
loop_
_entity_poly.entity_id
_entity_poly.type
_entity_poly.pdbx_seq_one_letter_code
_entity_poly.pdbx_strand_id
1 'polypeptide(L)'
;MKILYAVIIAVFSTNLAYAQSFDEKYTTASNVGLTVSNLGIIGNAFNGSFDLEGFPSCKYPKDSDIEHIFDGGLWVGAKINGVTDAVTTGALDASSGYSTGRAGFEFSAPVGSQLLEKSSLFDSPVFDPSAVSHQDFIADFADTAIIVPGTNTPILDHNDPLDISVHMESYNWNFPFADYFVILNFRITNIGNQNLEDVYIGYWTDCIVRNLSITNVGSSGFFSRGGNGYIDSLHMAYEFDADPNLSSFTSSYVSTKFLGATDKTGFRHPKLDTNFRSHYSTWQFNNSSDPLYFFPQDDFARYAKMSNGLNFLPQFQSQIIPNIRTPSNRTHLVSTGPYANLAPGDYIDVAFAIVLAKKANDGQPAPADTDEQKSILIQ
;
A
#
# COMPACT_ATOMS: atom_id res chain seq x y z
N MET A 1 -58.19 30.39 37.05
CA MET A 1 -57.68 30.13 35.68
C MET A 1 -56.18 29.86 35.79
N LYS A 2 -55.76 28.60 35.89
CA LYS A 2 -54.34 28.21 35.93
C LYS A 2 -54.01 27.58 34.58
N ILE A 3 -53.17 28.25 33.80
CA ILE A 3 -52.73 27.82 32.48
C ILE A 3 -51.66 26.74 32.67
N LEU A 4 -51.94 25.54 32.17
CA LEU A 4 -51.01 24.41 32.16
C LEU A 4 -50.17 24.52 30.88
N TYR A 5 -48.86 24.71 31.02
CA TYR A 5 -47.94 24.61 29.89
C TYR A 5 -47.56 23.15 29.68
N ALA A 6 -48.01 22.56 28.58
CA ALA A 6 -47.56 21.25 28.13
C ALA A 6 -46.23 21.40 27.40
N VAL A 7 -45.16 20.80 27.94
CA VAL A 7 -43.87 20.66 27.27
C VAL A 7 -43.96 19.46 26.34
N ILE A 8 -43.92 19.71 25.03
CA ILE A 8 -43.78 18.67 24.01
C ILE A 8 -42.29 18.38 23.88
N ILE A 9 -41.87 17.20 24.34
CA ILE A 9 -40.53 16.67 24.07
C ILE A 9 -40.57 16.03 22.69
N ALA A 10 -39.99 16.70 21.69
CA ALA A 10 -39.72 16.11 20.39
C ALA A 10 -38.48 15.21 20.50
N VAL A 11 -38.68 13.90 20.44
CA VAL A 11 -37.59 12.94 20.28
C VAL A 11 -37.17 12.97 18.81
N PHE A 12 -36.06 13.66 18.52
CA PHE A 12 -35.38 13.51 17.24
C PHE A 12 -34.64 12.17 17.25
N SER A 13 -35.19 11.15 16.58
CA SER A 13 -34.41 9.98 16.20
C SER A 13 -33.46 10.39 15.07
N THR A 14 -32.21 10.69 15.43
CA THR A 14 -31.12 10.76 14.45
C THR A 14 -30.88 9.35 13.93
N ASN A 15 -31.44 9.04 12.77
CA ASN A 15 -30.90 7.95 11.96
C ASN A 15 -29.49 8.40 11.54
N LEU A 16 -28.49 8.04 12.35
CA LEU A 16 -27.10 8.03 11.90
C LEU A 16 -27.06 6.99 10.78
N ALA A 17 -27.21 7.44 9.55
CA ALA A 17 -26.76 6.67 8.40
C ALA A 17 -25.25 6.49 8.65
N TYR A 18 -24.85 5.29 9.05
CA TYR A 18 -23.44 4.93 9.00
C TYR A 18 -23.05 5.02 7.52
N ALA A 19 -22.39 6.13 7.17
CA ALA A 19 -21.57 6.18 5.98
C ALA A 19 -20.54 5.04 6.07
N GLN A 20 -20.04 4.60 4.92
CA GLN A 20 -19.06 3.54 4.77
C GLN A 20 -18.09 3.45 5.96
N SER A 21 -17.89 2.23 6.46
CA SER A 21 -16.96 1.98 7.55
C SER A 21 -15.54 1.98 7.01
N PHE A 22 -14.95 3.17 6.98
CA PHE A 22 -13.53 3.36 6.84
C PHE A 22 -12.95 3.54 8.24
N ASP A 23 -12.01 2.69 8.59
CA ASP A 23 -11.35 2.68 9.90
C ASP A 23 -9.86 2.50 9.69
N GLU A 24 -9.07 3.25 10.46
CA GLU A 24 -7.62 3.28 10.36
C GLU A 24 -7.00 3.21 11.74
N LYS A 25 -5.84 2.56 11.83
CA LYS A 25 -4.96 2.55 13.00
C LYS A 25 -3.53 2.66 12.51
N TYR A 26 -2.58 2.91 13.42
CA TYR A 26 -1.17 2.92 13.06
C TYR A 26 -0.33 2.04 13.99
N THR A 27 0.76 1.52 13.44
CA THR A 27 1.68 0.67 14.20
C THR A 27 2.39 1.47 15.29
N THR A 28 2.49 0.93 16.49
CA THR A 28 3.09 1.56 17.68
C THR A 28 4.13 0.69 18.37
N ALA A 29 4.12 -0.64 18.12
CA ALA A 29 5.01 -1.57 18.79
C ALA A 29 6.48 -1.36 18.44
N SER A 30 6.78 -1.14 17.16
CA SER A 30 8.14 -1.02 16.62
C SER A 30 8.69 0.42 16.62
N ASN A 31 9.76 0.65 15.85
CA ASN A 31 10.29 1.97 15.51
C ASN A 31 9.68 2.53 14.19
N VAL A 32 8.62 1.88 13.70
CA VAL A 32 7.83 2.29 12.53
C VAL A 32 6.43 2.69 12.97
N GLY A 33 6.00 3.89 12.59
CA GLY A 33 4.61 4.34 12.69
C GLY A 33 3.94 4.35 11.33
N LEU A 34 3.36 3.23 10.91
CA LEU A 34 2.66 3.07 9.63
C LEU A 34 1.16 3.03 9.86
N THR A 35 0.41 3.95 9.25
CA THR A 35 -1.07 3.85 9.22
C THR A 35 -1.51 2.74 8.27
N VAL A 36 -2.50 1.97 8.69
CA VAL A 36 -3.14 0.87 7.95
C VAL A 36 -4.65 1.03 8.09
N SER A 37 -5.40 0.81 7.00
CA SER A 37 -6.86 0.87 6.99
C SER A 37 -7.51 -0.52 6.95
N ASN A 38 -8.80 -0.57 7.27
CA ASN A 38 -9.65 -1.75 7.11
C ASN A 38 -9.99 -2.09 5.64
N LEU A 39 -9.45 -1.34 4.67
CA LEU A 39 -9.52 -1.64 3.24
C LEU A 39 -8.15 -2.03 2.64
N GLY A 40 -7.16 -2.28 3.50
CA GLY A 40 -5.82 -2.70 3.09
C GLY A 40 -4.94 -1.59 2.51
N ILE A 41 -5.32 -0.35 2.77
CA ILE A 41 -4.56 0.86 2.41
C ILE A 41 -3.50 1.11 3.48
N ILE A 42 -2.31 1.56 3.07
CA ILE A 42 -1.26 2.03 3.98
C ILE A 42 -0.93 3.50 3.74
N GLY A 43 -0.54 4.19 4.80
CA GLY A 43 -0.47 5.64 4.79
C GLY A 43 -1.86 6.28 4.87
N ASN A 44 -1.90 7.60 5.01
CA ASN A 44 -3.15 8.36 5.18
C ASN A 44 -3.21 9.61 4.29
N ALA A 45 -2.32 9.68 3.28
CA ALA A 45 -2.21 10.78 2.32
C ALA A 45 -2.07 12.17 2.97
N PHE A 46 -1.60 12.21 4.23
CA PHE A 46 -1.57 13.42 5.06
C PHE A 46 -2.92 14.13 5.15
N ASN A 47 -3.99 13.37 5.27
CA ASN A 47 -5.35 13.85 5.40
C ASN A 47 -6.09 13.01 6.45
N GLY A 48 -7.31 13.42 6.82
CA GLY A 48 -8.16 12.63 7.72
C GLY A 48 -7.50 12.35 9.06
N SER A 49 -7.12 11.09 9.31
CA SER A 49 -6.45 10.65 10.54
C SER A 49 -5.13 11.39 10.82
N PHE A 50 -4.44 11.88 9.78
CA PHE A 50 -3.25 12.71 9.95
C PHE A 50 -3.56 14.03 10.65
N ASP A 51 -4.54 14.79 10.14
CA ASP A 51 -4.87 16.14 10.64
C ASP A 51 -5.77 16.11 11.88
N LEU A 52 -6.65 15.11 11.98
CA LEU A 52 -7.69 15.03 13.01
C LEU A 52 -7.20 14.28 14.26
N GLU A 53 -6.42 13.22 14.08
CA GLU A 53 -6.00 12.32 15.16
C GLU A 53 -4.47 12.34 15.38
N GLY A 54 -3.71 12.99 14.49
CA GLY A 54 -2.24 13.06 14.57
C GLY A 54 -1.54 11.75 14.20
N PHE A 55 -2.20 10.89 13.42
CA PHE A 55 -1.60 9.61 13.01
C PHE A 55 -0.46 9.85 12.01
N PRO A 56 0.71 9.21 12.17
CA PRO A 56 1.76 9.26 11.16
C PRO A 56 1.30 8.54 9.88
N SER A 57 1.78 8.95 8.71
CA SER A 57 1.49 8.20 7.48
C SER A 57 2.40 6.96 7.40
N CYS A 58 3.72 7.18 7.41
CA CYS A 58 4.74 6.18 7.65
C CYS A 58 5.99 6.85 8.23
N LYS A 59 6.05 6.94 9.55
CA LYS A 59 7.11 7.65 10.27
C LYS A 59 8.23 6.69 10.68
N TYR A 60 9.47 7.05 10.32
CA TYR A 60 10.66 6.29 10.70
C TYR A 60 11.92 7.17 10.80
N PRO A 61 12.71 7.07 11.87
CA PRO A 61 12.38 6.47 13.16
C PRO A 61 11.08 7.07 13.74
N LYS A 62 10.34 6.32 14.54
CA LYS A 62 9.00 6.74 15.02
C LYS A 62 8.99 8.06 15.79
N ASP A 63 10.12 8.40 16.42
CA ASP A 63 10.30 9.64 17.20
C ASP A 63 10.90 10.79 16.37
N SER A 64 10.98 10.63 15.05
CA SER A 64 11.45 11.67 14.13
C SER A 64 10.29 12.42 13.46
N ASP A 65 10.61 13.47 12.72
CA ASP A 65 9.64 14.15 11.85
C ASP A 65 9.72 13.66 10.40
N ILE A 66 10.30 12.48 10.15
CA ILE A 66 10.53 11.96 8.81
C ILE A 66 9.43 10.95 8.44
N GLU A 67 8.63 11.32 7.45
CA GLU A 67 7.60 10.50 6.82
C GLU A 67 8.13 9.82 5.55
N HIS A 68 7.53 8.69 5.18
CA HIS A 68 8.05 7.82 4.12
C HIS A 68 7.02 7.37 3.08
N ILE A 69 5.72 7.33 3.41
CA ILE A 69 4.66 6.89 2.50
C ILE A 69 3.53 7.92 2.51
N PHE A 70 3.05 8.27 1.34
CA PHE A 70 1.86 9.07 1.14
C PHE A 70 0.64 8.15 1.19
N ASP A 71 0.61 7.16 0.30
CA ASP A 71 -0.48 6.18 0.17
C ASP A 71 0.05 4.87 -0.45
N GLY A 72 -0.68 3.78 -0.32
CA GLY A 72 -0.30 2.47 -0.87
C GLY A 72 -1.40 1.43 -0.72
N GLY A 73 -1.42 0.44 -1.61
CA GLY A 73 -2.49 -0.54 -1.63
C GLY A 73 -2.22 -1.76 -2.50
N LEU A 74 -2.95 -2.83 -2.20
CA LEU A 74 -2.92 -4.09 -2.95
C LEU A 74 -3.48 -3.90 -4.36
N TRP A 75 -2.82 -4.50 -5.36
CA TRP A 75 -3.32 -4.63 -6.72
C TRP A 75 -3.46 -6.11 -7.06
N VAL A 76 -4.60 -6.49 -7.62
CA VAL A 76 -4.82 -7.84 -8.15
C VAL A 76 -5.30 -7.69 -9.59
N GLY A 77 -4.54 -8.25 -10.53
CA GLY A 77 -4.87 -8.25 -11.95
C GLY A 77 -5.02 -9.66 -12.47
N ALA A 78 -5.99 -9.90 -13.33
CA ALA A 78 -6.22 -11.22 -13.93
C ALA A 78 -6.92 -11.09 -15.28
N LYS A 79 -6.92 -12.20 -16.02
CA LYS A 79 -7.79 -12.39 -17.18
C LYS A 79 -9.03 -13.15 -16.77
N ILE A 80 -10.19 -12.49 -16.78
CA ILE A 80 -11.49 -13.13 -16.51
C ILE A 80 -11.78 -14.09 -17.68
N ASN A 81 -11.87 -15.39 -17.37
CA ASN A 81 -11.94 -16.52 -18.32
C ASN A 81 -10.88 -16.47 -19.43
N GLY A 82 -9.70 -15.94 -19.13
CA GLY A 82 -8.61 -15.85 -20.10
C GLY A 82 -8.82 -14.81 -21.21
N VAL A 83 -9.83 -13.94 -21.12
CA VAL A 83 -10.16 -12.97 -22.19
C VAL A 83 -10.07 -11.52 -21.74
N THR A 84 -10.76 -11.15 -20.65
CA THR A 84 -10.84 -9.74 -20.22
C THR A 84 -9.76 -9.44 -19.21
N ASP A 85 -8.81 -8.57 -19.55
CA ASP A 85 -7.86 -8.01 -18.59
C ASP A 85 -8.63 -7.10 -17.62
N ALA A 86 -8.62 -7.44 -16.34
CA ALA A 86 -9.27 -6.70 -15.27
C ALA A 86 -8.28 -6.53 -14.10
N VAL A 87 -8.33 -5.37 -13.44
CA VAL A 87 -7.47 -5.07 -12.29
C VAL A 87 -8.29 -4.37 -11.22
N THR A 88 -8.30 -4.96 -10.02
CA THR A 88 -8.77 -4.25 -8.83
C THR A 88 -7.60 -3.67 -8.03
N THR A 89 -7.81 -2.45 -7.52
CA THR A 89 -6.80 -1.61 -6.89
C THR A 89 -7.27 -1.11 -5.51
N GLY A 90 -6.40 -1.24 -4.51
CA GLY A 90 -6.64 -0.70 -3.18
C GLY A 90 -6.20 0.76 -3.02
N ALA A 91 -5.25 1.20 -3.83
CA ALA A 91 -4.86 2.60 -3.96
C ALA A 91 -4.25 2.83 -5.35
N LEU A 92 -4.35 4.07 -5.83
CA LEU A 92 -3.85 4.51 -7.13
C LEU A 92 -3.37 5.96 -7.02
N ASP A 93 -2.65 6.40 -8.03
CA ASP A 93 -2.15 7.77 -8.19
C ASP A 93 -3.25 8.83 -7.94
N ALA A 94 -3.26 9.42 -6.74
CA ALA A 94 -4.40 10.17 -6.21
C ALA A 94 -3.93 11.35 -5.35
N SER A 95 -4.27 12.57 -5.76
CA SER A 95 -3.80 13.81 -5.09
C SER A 95 -4.17 14.00 -3.61
N SER A 96 -5.05 13.16 -3.06
CA SER A 96 -5.57 13.29 -1.70
C SER A 96 -5.82 11.93 -1.04
N GLY A 97 -5.24 10.87 -1.61
CA GLY A 97 -5.48 9.48 -1.22
C GLY A 97 -6.94 9.06 -1.26
N TYR A 98 -7.29 8.15 -0.36
CA TYR A 98 -8.62 7.56 -0.26
C TYR A 98 -9.74 8.61 -0.10
N SER A 99 -10.82 8.41 -0.87
CA SER A 99 -12.12 8.99 -0.57
C SER A 99 -13.22 8.07 -1.07
N THR A 100 -14.37 8.10 -0.38
CA THR A 100 -15.49 7.19 -0.66
C THR A 100 -15.92 7.22 -2.12
N GLY A 101 -15.85 6.07 -2.78
CA GLY A 101 -16.27 5.87 -4.17
C GLY A 101 -15.29 6.40 -5.22
N ARG A 102 -14.10 6.87 -4.83
CA ARG A 102 -13.09 7.36 -5.77
C ARG A 102 -12.51 6.22 -6.61
N ALA A 103 -12.20 6.52 -7.87
CA ALA A 103 -11.49 5.61 -8.75
C ALA A 103 -10.12 5.24 -8.19
N GLY A 104 -9.74 3.96 -8.31
CA GLY A 104 -8.49 3.43 -7.78
C GLY A 104 -8.55 2.95 -6.32
N PHE A 105 -9.73 3.04 -5.68
CA PHE A 105 -10.00 2.56 -4.32
C PHE A 105 -11.22 1.64 -4.36
N GLU A 106 -11.00 0.43 -4.83
CA GLU A 106 -12.03 -0.45 -5.36
C GLU A 106 -12.48 -1.53 -4.38
N PHE A 107 -11.71 -1.73 -3.30
CA PHE A 107 -12.12 -2.59 -2.21
C PHE A 107 -13.15 -1.95 -1.29
N SER A 108 -14.06 -2.77 -0.78
CA SER A 108 -15.10 -2.38 0.17
C SER A 108 -15.21 -3.39 1.30
N ALA A 109 -15.64 -2.91 2.47
CA ALA A 109 -15.94 -3.76 3.62
C ALA A 109 -17.43 -3.64 3.99
N PRO A 110 -18.02 -4.67 4.64
CA PRO A 110 -19.38 -4.58 5.16
C PRO A 110 -19.59 -3.35 6.05
N VAL A 111 -20.82 -2.81 6.07
CA VAL A 111 -21.17 -1.69 6.96
C VAL A 111 -20.96 -2.12 8.42
N GLY A 112 -20.24 -1.29 9.16
CA GLY A 112 -19.81 -1.51 10.55
C GLY A 112 -18.45 -2.17 10.70
N SER A 113 -17.77 -2.55 9.61
CA SER A 113 -16.46 -3.21 9.69
C SER A 113 -15.39 -2.28 10.28
N GLN A 114 -14.58 -2.81 11.19
CA GLN A 114 -13.50 -2.08 11.87
C GLN A 114 -12.17 -2.79 11.62
N LEU A 115 -11.07 -2.05 11.78
CA LEU A 115 -9.74 -2.63 11.78
C LEU A 115 -9.49 -3.31 13.13
N LEU A 116 -9.51 -4.63 13.13
CA LEU A 116 -9.27 -5.40 14.35
C LEU A 116 -7.80 -5.31 14.73
N GLU A 117 -7.52 -5.27 16.02
CA GLU A 117 -6.17 -5.22 16.55
C GLU A 117 -5.98 -6.30 17.61
N LYS A 118 -4.83 -6.96 17.54
CA LYS A 118 -4.41 -7.98 18.51
C LYS A 118 -2.97 -7.75 18.91
N SER A 119 -2.58 -8.28 20.06
CA SER A 119 -1.20 -8.22 20.53
C SER A 119 -0.80 -9.50 21.23
N SER A 120 0.43 -9.95 21.03
CA SER A 120 1.02 -11.05 21.80
C SER A 120 1.60 -10.61 23.15
N LEU A 121 1.60 -9.30 23.46
CA LEU A 121 2.09 -8.76 24.73
C LEU A 121 1.04 -8.94 25.84
N PHE A 122 1.40 -9.63 26.92
CA PHE A 122 0.48 -9.98 28.02
C PHE A 122 -0.13 -8.77 28.76
N ASP A 123 0.52 -7.62 28.71
CA ASP A 123 0.08 -6.36 29.33
C ASP A 123 -0.72 -5.47 28.36
N SER A 124 -0.90 -5.90 27.11
CA SER A 124 -1.72 -5.19 26.14
C SER A 124 -3.22 -5.34 26.46
N PRO A 125 -4.03 -4.26 26.35
CA PRO A 125 -5.49 -4.35 26.50
C PRO A 125 -6.16 -5.18 25.40
N VAL A 126 -5.45 -5.41 24.29
CA VAL A 126 -5.88 -6.24 23.15
C VAL A 126 -5.05 -7.52 23.06
N PHE A 127 -4.55 -8.02 24.20
CA PHE A 127 -3.84 -9.30 24.26
C PHE A 127 -4.70 -10.44 23.73
N ASP A 128 -4.17 -11.18 22.75
CA ASP A 128 -4.77 -12.38 22.20
C ASP A 128 -3.66 -13.45 22.07
N PRO A 129 -3.79 -14.63 22.68
CA PRO A 129 -2.79 -15.70 22.54
C PRO A 129 -2.66 -16.24 21.11
N SER A 130 -3.59 -15.89 20.19
CA SER A 130 -3.49 -16.19 18.77
C SER A 130 -2.72 -15.12 17.97
N ALA A 131 -2.28 -14.03 18.59
CA ALA A 131 -1.53 -12.97 17.91
C ALA A 131 -0.16 -13.49 17.43
N VAL A 132 0.24 -13.06 16.23
CA VAL A 132 1.50 -13.44 15.57
C VAL A 132 2.64 -12.52 15.99
N SER A 133 2.36 -11.22 16.19
CA SER A 133 3.36 -10.21 16.52
C SER A 133 2.96 -9.38 17.74
N HIS A 134 3.77 -8.37 18.10
CA HIS A 134 3.47 -7.51 19.25
C HIS A 134 2.34 -6.53 18.95
N GLN A 135 2.00 -6.32 17.67
CA GLN A 135 0.79 -5.64 17.25
C GLN A 135 0.39 -6.13 15.86
N ASP A 136 -0.78 -6.77 15.80
CA ASP A 136 -1.37 -7.25 14.56
C ASP A 136 -2.57 -6.36 14.19
N PHE A 137 -2.73 -6.05 12.91
CA PHE A 137 -3.98 -5.51 12.38
C PHE A 137 -4.63 -6.50 11.42
N ILE A 138 -5.95 -6.66 11.50
CA ILE A 138 -6.70 -7.65 10.72
C ILE A 138 -7.90 -6.98 10.08
N ALA A 139 -8.08 -7.19 8.79
CA ALA A 139 -9.21 -6.68 8.02
C ALA A 139 -9.70 -7.68 6.97
N ASP A 140 -11.01 -7.65 6.72
CA ASP A 140 -11.66 -8.41 5.66
C ASP A 140 -12.38 -7.44 4.72
N PHE A 141 -12.05 -7.49 3.44
CA PHE A 141 -12.62 -6.63 2.41
C PHE A 141 -12.72 -7.37 1.07
N ALA A 142 -13.48 -6.83 0.12
CA ALA A 142 -13.72 -7.45 -1.17
C ALA A 142 -13.94 -6.40 -2.27
N ASP A 143 -13.66 -6.76 -3.51
CA ASP A 143 -13.88 -5.90 -4.68
C ASP A 143 -15.26 -6.12 -5.32
N THR A 144 -16.16 -6.89 -4.71
CA THR A 144 -17.46 -7.25 -5.30
C THR A 144 -18.43 -6.07 -5.45
N ALA A 145 -18.17 -4.93 -4.79
CA ALA A 145 -19.09 -3.81 -4.74
C ALA A 145 -18.82 -2.84 -5.89
N ILE A 146 -19.88 -2.44 -6.61
CA ILE A 146 -19.86 -1.31 -7.56
C ILE A 146 -20.54 -0.05 -6.99
N ILE A 147 -21.21 -0.21 -5.85
CA ILE A 147 -21.79 0.86 -5.05
C ILE A 147 -21.27 0.67 -3.63
N VAL A 148 -20.76 1.73 -3.03
CA VAL A 148 -20.21 1.69 -1.67
C VAL A 148 -21.28 1.19 -0.69
N PRO A 149 -21.02 0.10 0.06
CA PRO A 149 -21.98 -0.48 1.00
C PRO A 149 -22.56 0.55 1.97
N GLY A 150 -23.89 0.53 2.14
CA GLY A 150 -24.60 1.46 3.02
C GLY A 150 -24.88 2.84 2.43
N THR A 151 -24.50 3.08 1.17
CA THR A 151 -24.70 4.37 0.48
C THR A 151 -25.31 4.19 -0.91
N ASN A 152 -25.51 5.30 -1.63
CA ASN A 152 -25.84 5.31 -3.07
C ASN A 152 -24.66 5.79 -3.92
N THR A 153 -23.45 5.87 -3.36
CA THR A 153 -22.26 6.38 -4.04
C THR A 153 -21.65 5.27 -4.90
N PRO A 154 -21.57 5.45 -6.24
CA PRO A 154 -20.86 4.50 -7.09
C PRO A 154 -19.36 4.48 -6.76
N ILE A 155 -18.73 3.33 -6.93
CA ILE A 155 -17.26 3.24 -6.99
C ILE A 155 -16.87 3.54 -8.44
N LEU A 156 -16.22 4.68 -8.65
CA LEU A 156 -15.87 5.15 -9.98
C LEU A 156 -14.86 4.21 -10.64
N ASP A 157 -15.06 3.97 -11.94
CA ASP A 157 -14.19 3.15 -12.81
C ASP A 157 -13.97 1.69 -12.38
N HIS A 158 -14.74 1.18 -11.41
CA HIS A 158 -14.75 -0.23 -11.01
C HIS A 158 -15.73 -1.05 -11.84
N ASN A 159 -15.38 -1.26 -13.12
CA ASN A 159 -16.32 -1.80 -14.10
C ASN A 159 -16.32 -3.33 -14.18
N ASP A 160 -15.19 -3.96 -13.93
CA ASP A 160 -14.96 -5.40 -14.08
C ASP A 160 -14.39 -5.99 -12.78
N PRO A 161 -15.19 -6.05 -11.68
CA PRO A 161 -14.75 -6.70 -10.44
C PRO A 161 -14.25 -8.13 -10.70
N LEU A 162 -13.17 -8.50 -10.04
CA LEU A 162 -12.63 -9.86 -10.08
C LEU A 162 -13.43 -10.83 -9.19
N ASP A 163 -14.33 -10.30 -8.35
CA ASP A 163 -15.09 -11.02 -7.34
C ASP A 163 -14.17 -11.80 -6.39
N ILE A 164 -13.21 -11.09 -5.81
CA ILE A 164 -12.27 -11.60 -4.82
C ILE A 164 -12.58 -11.06 -3.42
N SER A 165 -12.42 -11.92 -2.42
CA SER A 165 -12.29 -11.50 -1.02
C SER A 165 -10.83 -11.52 -0.59
N VAL A 166 -10.49 -10.57 0.28
CA VAL A 166 -9.15 -10.41 0.83
C VAL A 166 -9.26 -10.43 2.34
N HIS A 167 -8.54 -11.38 2.94
CA HIS A 167 -8.22 -11.35 4.37
C HIS A 167 -6.80 -10.81 4.52
N MET A 168 -6.67 -9.63 5.10
CA MET A 168 -5.38 -8.99 5.34
C MET A 168 -5.00 -9.11 6.82
N GLU A 169 -3.73 -9.44 7.05
CA GLU A 169 -3.08 -9.28 8.33
C GLU A 169 -1.80 -8.44 8.19
N SER A 170 -1.61 -7.46 9.08
CA SER A 170 -0.38 -6.68 9.21
C SER A 170 0.32 -7.03 10.51
N TYR A 171 1.65 -7.17 10.50
CA TYR A 171 2.42 -7.59 11.68
C TYR A 171 3.57 -6.63 12.00
N ASN A 172 3.72 -6.31 13.29
CA ASN A 172 4.73 -5.40 13.80
C ASN A 172 5.39 -5.90 15.10
N TRP A 173 6.73 -5.96 15.09
CA TRP A 173 7.53 -6.44 16.23
C TRP A 173 8.37 -5.31 16.84
N ASN A 174 8.70 -5.47 18.12
CA ASN A 174 9.54 -4.50 18.87
C ASN A 174 10.95 -5.05 19.18
N PHE A 175 11.34 -6.15 18.53
CA PHE A 175 12.70 -6.67 18.67
C PHE A 175 13.67 -5.77 17.91
N PRO A 176 14.89 -5.50 18.43
CA PRO A 176 15.85 -4.62 17.76
C PRO A 176 16.27 -5.06 16.33
N PHE A 177 16.05 -6.32 15.96
CA PHE A 177 16.32 -6.85 14.62
C PHE A 177 15.07 -6.88 13.72
N ALA A 178 13.92 -6.42 14.22
CA ALA A 178 12.63 -6.48 13.53
C ALA A 178 11.76 -5.25 13.78
N ASP A 179 12.34 -4.15 14.29
CA ASP A 179 11.61 -2.93 14.64
C ASP A 179 11.58 -1.88 13.51
N TYR A 180 12.04 -2.26 12.30
CA TYR A 180 12.20 -1.39 11.14
C TYR A 180 11.39 -1.86 9.92
N PHE A 181 10.48 -2.82 10.10
CA PHE A 181 9.57 -3.24 9.04
C PHE A 181 8.17 -3.56 9.55
N VAL A 182 7.21 -3.57 8.63
CA VAL A 182 5.85 -4.07 8.81
C VAL A 182 5.59 -5.10 7.72
N ILE A 183 5.11 -6.29 8.10
CA ILE A 183 4.70 -7.32 7.14
C ILE A 183 3.23 -7.11 6.79
N LEU A 184 2.90 -7.23 5.51
CA LEU A 184 1.54 -7.19 4.98
C LEU A 184 1.25 -8.55 4.33
N ASN A 185 0.44 -9.35 5.00
CA ASN A 185 -0.02 -10.66 4.52
C ASN A 185 -1.44 -10.55 3.97
N PHE A 186 -1.68 -11.18 2.83
CA PHE A 186 -3.00 -11.24 2.20
C PHE A 186 -3.32 -12.68 1.82
N ARG A 187 -4.51 -13.12 2.19
CA ARG A 187 -5.17 -14.27 1.56
C ARG A 187 -6.21 -13.73 0.60
N ILE A 188 -6.03 -14.03 -0.68
CA ILE A 188 -6.89 -13.56 -1.77
C ILE A 188 -7.67 -14.77 -2.28
N THR A 189 -9.00 -14.75 -2.13
CA THR A 189 -9.88 -15.86 -2.48
C THR A 189 -10.79 -15.44 -3.62
N ASN A 190 -10.88 -16.24 -4.69
CA ASN A 190 -11.91 -16.04 -5.71
C ASN A 190 -13.26 -16.52 -5.15
N ILE A 191 -14.16 -15.58 -4.87
CA ILE A 191 -15.52 -15.85 -4.37
C ILE A 191 -16.58 -15.70 -5.45
N GLY A 192 -16.18 -15.33 -6.67
CA GLY A 192 -17.02 -15.25 -7.84
C GLY A 192 -17.33 -16.60 -8.47
N ASN A 193 -17.83 -16.55 -9.71
CA ASN A 193 -18.19 -17.74 -10.49
C ASN A 193 -17.37 -17.90 -11.77
N GLN A 194 -16.47 -16.96 -12.07
CA GLN A 194 -15.59 -16.99 -13.23
C GLN A 194 -14.19 -17.47 -12.83
N ASN A 195 -13.48 -18.02 -13.81
CA ASN A 195 -12.09 -18.43 -13.63
C ASN A 195 -11.19 -17.20 -13.82
N LEU A 196 -10.20 -17.01 -12.95
CA LEU A 196 -9.20 -15.95 -13.08
C LEU A 196 -7.88 -16.55 -13.54
N GLU A 197 -7.44 -16.17 -14.73
CA GLU A 197 -6.24 -16.71 -15.38
C GLU A 197 -5.12 -15.67 -15.45
N ASP A 198 -3.87 -16.14 -15.53
CA ASP A 198 -2.69 -15.27 -15.55
C ASP A 198 -2.74 -14.17 -14.47
N VAL A 199 -3.00 -14.57 -13.22
CA VAL A 199 -3.17 -13.64 -12.11
C VAL A 199 -1.82 -13.03 -11.76
N TYR A 200 -1.78 -11.71 -11.56
CA TYR A 200 -0.66 -10.99 -10.98
C TYR A 200 -1.12 -10.32 -9.70
N ILE A 201 -0.29 -10.40 -8.66
CA ILE A 201 -0.55 -9.74 -7.38
C ILE A 201 0.61 -8.79 -7.12
N GLY A 202 0.29 -7.53 -6.87
CA GLY A 202 1.28 -6.50 -6.58
C GLY A 202 0.88 -5.59 -5.45
N TYR A 203 1.85 -4.83 -4.98
CA TYR A 203 1.63 -3.78 -4.00
C TYR A 203 2.15 -2.47 -4.56
N TRP A 204 1.24 -1.51 -4.72
CA TRP A 204 1.54 -0.17 -5.20
C TRP A 204 1.83 0.74 -3.99
N THR A 205 2.78 1.65 -4.14
CA THR A 205 3.13 2.61 -3.07
C THR A 205 3.55 3.94 -3.68
N ASP A 206 2.98 5.02 -3.16
CA ASP A 206 3.42 6.39 -3.32
C ASP A 206 4.32 6.76 -2.13
N CYS A 207 5.62 6.79 -2.36
CA CYS A 207 6.61 7.07 -1.33
C CYS A 207 6.91 8.59 -1.28
N ILE A 208 7.26 9.07 -0.09
CA ILE A 208 7.58 10.49 0.16
C ILE A 208 8.61 10.66 1.27
N VAL A 209 9.89 10.40 1.02
CA VAL A 209 10.89 10.55 2.11
C VAL A 209 11.11 12.02 2.49
N ARG A 210 10.39 12.55 3.51
CA ARG A 210 10.33 13.99 3.86
C ARG A 210 10.30 14.29 5.35
N ASN A 211 11.02 15.34 5.74
CA ASN A 211 11.03 15.87 7.10
C ASN A 211 10.01 17.01 7.25
N LEU A 212 8.97 16.78 8.05
CA LEU A 212 7.84 17.70 8.24
C LEU A 212 8.20 18.96 9.05
N SER A 213 9.28 18.92 9.84
CA SER A 213 9.80 20.12 10.53
C SER A 213 10.51 21.08 9.57
N ILE A 214 10.84 20.63 8.35
CA ILE A 214 11.55 21.42 7.33
C ILE A 214 10.64 21.74 6.14
N THR A 215 9.80 20.81 5.71
CA THR A 215 8.90 20.98 4.56
C THR A 215 7.44 20.79 4.97
N ASN A 216 6.62 21.79 4.69
CA ASN A 216 5.18 21.68 4.89
C ASN A 216 4.55 20.69 3.89
N VAL A 217 3.65 19.86 4.42
CA VAL A 217 2.74 19.00 3.66
C VAL A 217 1.98 19.81 2.61
N GLY A 218 1.76 19.22 1.43
CA GLY A 218 0.93 19.81 0.37
C GLY A 218 1.61 20.91 -0.46
N SER A 219 2.83 21.31 -0.13
CA SER A 219 3.60 22.21 -1.00
C SER A 219 4.07 21.50 -2.28
N SER A 220 4.19 22.21 -3.41
CA SER A 220 4.66 21.60 -4.68
C SER A 220 6.06 20.99 -4.56
N GLY A 221 6.88 21.54 -3.66
CA GLY A 221 8.19 21.00 -3.32
C GLY A 221 8.13 19.68 -2.55
N PHE A 222 7.02 19.36 -1.87
CA PHE A 222 6.86 18.21 -0.96
C PHE A 222 6.88 16.85 -1.66
N PHE A 223 6.37 16.77 -2.88
CA PHE A 223 6.27 15.50 -3.61
C PHE A 223 7.40 15.27 -4.61
N SER A 224 8.16 16.31 -4.96
CA SER A 224 9.04 16.31 -6.15
C SER A 224 10.51 15.99 -5.86
N ARG A 225 10.80 15.19 -4.83
CA ARG A 225 12.18 14.92 -4.35
C ARG A 225 12.57 13.44 -4.25
N GLY A 226 11.63 12.52 -4.47
CA GLY A 226 11.91 11.09 -4.42
C GLY A 226 12.86 10.65 -5.54
N GLY A 227 13.78 9.75 -5.20
CA GLY A 227 14.54 8.94 -6.14
C GLY A 227 14.27 7.46 -5.87
N ASN A 228 13.95 6.71 -6.92
CA ASN A 228 13.55 5.30 -6.79
C ASN A 228 14.69 4.36 -7.19
N GLY A 229 14.59 3.10 -6.77
CA GLY A 229 15.43 2.01 -7.23
C GLY A 229 14.75 0.66 -7.06
N TYR A 230 15.37 -0.37 -7.63
CA TYR A 230 14.92 -1.75 -7.51
C TYR A 230 16.12 -2.67 -7.34
N ILE A 231 16.01 -3.64 -6.43
CA ILE A 231 17.05 -4.62 -6.12
C ILE A 231 16.53 -5.99 -6.54
N ASP A 232 16.93 -6.43 -7.75
CA ASP A 232 16.46 -7.68 -8.37
C ASP A 232 16.64 -8.90 -7.45
N SER A 233 17.78 -9.01 -6.75
CA SER A 233 18.10 -10.14 -5.88
C SER A 233 17.21 -10.25 -4.63
N LEU A 234 16.54 -9.14 -4.28
CA LEU A 234 15.65 -9.02 -3.13
C LEU A 234 14.17 -8.86 -3.52
N HIS A 235 13.86 -8.71 -4.80
CA HIS A 235 12.51 -8.40 -5.29
C HIS A 235 11.90 -7.19 -4.56
N MET A 236 12.70 -6.12 -4.44
CA MET A 236 12.44 -4.98 -3.57
C MET A 236 12.58 -3.67 -4.35
N ALA A 237 11.52 -2.86 -4.34
CA ALA A 237 11.57 -1.47 -4.78
C ALA A 237 11.82 -0.55 -3.60
N TYR A 238 12.58 0.53 -3.77
CA TYR A 238 12.87 1.48 -2.71
C TYR A 238 12.85 2.93 -3.19
N GLU A 239 12.62 3.86 -2.26
CA GLU A 239 12.74 5.30 -2.44
C GLU A 239 13.67 5.91 -1.37
N PHE A 240 14.34 7.01 -1.73
CA PHE A 240 15.07 7.92 -0.85
C PHE A 240 14.87 9.39 -1.27
N ASP A 241 15.23 10.33 -0.40
CA ASP A 241 15.30 11.76 -0.76
C ASP A 241 16.52 12.03 -1.65
N ALA A 242 16.26 12.34 -2.92
CA ALA A 242 17.27 12.64 -3.92
C ALA A 242 17.62 14.14 -4.01
N ASP A 243 17.05 15.01 -3.17
CA ASP A 243 17.37 16.44 -3.16
C ASP A 243 18.78 16.69 -2.58
N PRO A 244 19.74 17.26 -3.33
CA PRO A 244 21.05 17.59 -2.78
C PRO A 244 21.03 18.64 -1.66
N ASN A 245 19.92 19.38 -1.48
CA ASN A 245 19.83 20.46 -0.49
C ASN A 245 19.12 20.05 0.80
N LEU A 246 18.21 19.08 0.74
CA LEU A 246 17.34 18.69 1.87
C LEU A 246 17.59 17.27 2.39
N SER A 247 18.23 16.42 1.59
CA SER A 247 18.47 15.01 1.92
C SER A 247 19.29 14.76 3.19
N SER A 248 20.02 15.77 3.69
CA SER A 248 20.69 15.69 5.00
C SER A 248 19.73 15.60 6.19
N PHE A 249 18.45 15.96 6.02
CA PHE A 249 17.42 15.91 7.06
C PHE A 249 16.54 14.65 6.98
N THR A 250 16.76 13.80 5.98
CA THR A 250 15.89 12.71 5.51
C THR A 250 16.72 11.52 5.04
N SER A 251 17.88 11.28 5.67
CA SER A 251 18.84 10.23 5.32
C SER A 251 18.36 8.82 5.70
N SER A 252 17.26 8.40 5.07
CA SER A 252 16.61 7.11 5.21
C SER A 252 16.08 6.59 3.87
N TYR A 253 15.62 5.34 3.90
CA TYR A 253 14.97 4.63 2.80
C TYR A 253 13.61 4.13 3.25
N VAL A 254 12.72 3.98 2.28
CA VAL A 254 11.53 3.13 2.37
C VAL A 254 11.50 2.16 1.21
N SER A 255 11.02 0.95 1.45
CA SER A 255 10.96 -0.06 0.42
C SER A 255 9.74 -0.97 0.54
N THR A 256 9.29 -1.47 -0.61
CA THR A 256 8.26 -2.49 -0.73
C THR A 256 8.94 -3.75 -1.25
N LYS A 257 8.93 -4.82 -0.44
CA LYS A 257 9.60 -6.09 -0.74
C LYS A 257 8.58 -7.21 -0.88
N PHE A 258 8.66 -7.99 -1.94
CA PHE A 258 7.95 -9.26 -2.03
C PHE A 258 8.67 -10.33 -1.19
N LEU A 259 7.96 -10.98 -0.27
CA LEU A 259 8.53 -12.02 0.60
C LEU A 259 8.31 -13.43 0.05
N GLY A 260 7.17 -13.67 -0.59
CA GLY A 260 6.77 -14.97 -1.10
C GLY A 260 5.27 -15.10 -1.21
N ALA A 261 4.83 -16.18 -1.86
CA ALA A 261 3.44 -16.54 -1.95
C ALA A 261 3.24 -18.05 -1.93
N THR A 262 2.02 -18.51 -1.69
CA THR A 262 1.60 -19.91 -1.79
C THR A 262 0.26 -19.97 -2.50
N ASP A 263 0.15 -20.84 -3.49
CA ASP A 263 -1.11 -21.18 -4.14
C ASP A 263 -1.38 -22.69 -4.02
N LYS A 264 -2.44 -23.19 -4.66
CA LYS A 264 -2.79 -24.62 -4.67
C LYS A 264 -1.69 -25.56 -5.20
N THR A 265 -0.68 -25.03 -5.89
CA THR A 265 0.47 -25.79 -6.42
C THR A 265 1.68 -25.75 -5.49
N GLY A 266 1.64 -24.95 -4.42
CA GLY A 266 2.68 -24.85 -3.40
C GLY A 266 3.29 -23.45 -3.32
N PHE A 267 4.47 -23.38 -2.69
CA PHE A 267 5.19 -22.12 -2.50
C PHE A 267 5.71 -21.56 -3.84
N ARG A 268 5.42 -20.28 -4.11
CA ARG A 268 5.78 -19.53 -5.31
C ARG A 268 6.80 -18.44 -4.97
N HIS A 269 7.91 -18.44 -5.68
CA HIS A 269 8.95 -17.42 -5.55
C HIS A 269 9.81 -17.40 -6.84
N PRO A 270 10.28 -16.23 -7.34
CA PRO A 270 11.03 -16.17 -8.61
C PRO A 270 12.34 -16.95 -8.63
N LYS A 271 12.88 -17.27 -7.44
CA LYS A 271 14.05 -18.16 -7.27
C LYS A 271 13.77 -19.64 -7.53
N LEU A 272 12.50 -20.04 -7.58
CA LEU A 272 12.08 -21.45 -7.72
C LEU A 272 11.56 -21.77 -9.11
N ASP A 273 10.99 -20.79 -9.81
CA ASP A 273 10.35 -20.95 -11.11
C ASP A 273 10.66 -19.74 -11.99
N THR A 274 11.31 -19.96 -13.12
CA THR A 274 11.68 -18.89 -14.06
C THR A 274 10.49 -18.27 -14.80
N ASN A 275 9.34 -18.95 -14.80
CA ASN A 275 8.09 -18.42 -15.33
C ASN A 275 7.36 -17.54 -14.32
N PHE A 276 7.64 -17.69 -13.03
CA PHE A 276 7.13 -16.80 -11.98
C PHE A 276 8.12 -15.66 -11.74
N ARG A 277 7.72 -14.43 -12.02
CA ARG A 277 8.62 -13.28 -12.02
C ARG A 277 8.16 -12.21 -11.04
N SER A 278 9.11 -11.37 -10.61
CA SER A 278 8.82 -10.11 -9.95
C SER A 278 9.02 -8.97 -10.94
N HIS A 279 7.97 -8.19 -11.13
CA HIS A 279 7.89 -7.08 -12.07
C HIS A 279 7.91 -5.78 -11.28
N TYR A 280 8.85 -4.90 -11.65
CA TYR A 280 8.98 -3.57 -11.10
C TYR A 280 8.47 -2.55 -12.11
N SER A 281 7.51 -1.73 -11.69
CA SER A 281 7.00 -0.60 -12.46
C SER A 281 7.08 0.67 -11.63
N THR A 282 7.32 1.80 -12.28
CA THR A 282 7.26 3.14 -11.68
C THR A 282 6.74 4.11 -12.73
N TRP A 283 6.07 5.17 -12.27
CA TRP A 283 5.64 6.27 -13.11
C TRP A 283 5.64 7.56 -12.30
N GLN A 284 5.72 8.69 -12.99
CA GLN A 284 5.53 9.98 -12.36
C GLN A 284 4.03 10.26 -12.19
N PHE A 285 3.66 10.93 -11.10
CA PHE A 285 2.29 11.34 -10.80
C PHE A 285 1.60 11.98 -12.01
N ASN A 286 0.47 11.42 -12.44
CA ASN A 286 -0.35 11.85 -13.58
C ASN A 286 0.42 11.99 -14.92
N ASN A 287 1.50 11.25 -15.11
CA ASN A 287 2.30 11.35 -16.32
C ASN A 287 1.55 10.80 -17.55
N SER A 288 1.40 11.67 -18.55
CA SER A 288 0.84 11.38 -19.87
C SER A 288 1.78 11.79 -21.02
N SER A 289 3.03 12.14 -20.71
CA SER A 289 4.02 12.66 -21.66
C SER A 289 5.13 11.68 -22.04
N ASP A 290 5.54 10.80 -21.13
CA ASP A 290 6.55 9.76 -21.40
C ASP A 290 5.90 8.35 -21.41
N PRO A 291 5.80 7.68 -22.58
CA PRO A 291 5.19 6.36 -22.67
C PRO A 291 5.79 5.29 -21.75
N LEU A 292 7.08 5.43 -21.41
CA LEU A 292 7.75 4.51 -20.49
C LEU A 292 7.17 4.63 -19.07
N TYR A 293 6.79 5.85 -18.69
CA TYR A 293 6.34 6.22 -17.36
C TYR A 293 4.89 6.73 -17.36
N PHE A 294 4.05 6.31 -18.31
CA PHE A 294 2.63 6.66 -18.27
C PHE A 294 1.97 6.10 -17.02
N PHE A 295 1.16 6.96 -16.39
CA PHE A 295 0.18 6.56 -15.39
C PHE A 295 -0.90 5.70 -16.05
N PRO A 296 -1.15 4.45 -15.60
CA PRO A 296 -2.12 3.55 -16.25
C PRO A 296 -3.57 4.00 -16.01
N GLN A 297 -4.28 4.33 -17.09
CA GLN A 297 -5.64 4.90 -17.04
C GLN A 297 -6.75 3.86 -16.92
N ASP A 298 -6.51 2.64 -17.42
CA ASP A 298 -7.50 1.57 -17.53
C ASP A 298 -6.88 0.22 -17.12
N ASP A 299 -7.72 -0.80 -16.98
CA ASP A 299 -7.31 -2.13 -16.53
C ASP A 299 -6.32 -2.80 -17.48
N PHE A 300 -6.46 -2.57 -18.79
CA PHE A 300 -5.48 -3.05 -19.76
C PHE A 300 -4.09 -2.48 -19.48
N ALA A 301 -3.98 -1.16 -19.26
CA ALA A 301 -2.72 -0.52 -18.94
C ALA A 301 -2.20 -0.91 -17.55
N ARG A 302 -3.08 -1.07 -16.56
CA ARG A 302 -2.72 -1.52 -15.19
C ARG A 302 -2.18 -2.95 -15.22
N TYR A 303 -2.87 -3.85 -15.90
CA TYR A 303 -2.45 -5.24 -16.07
C TYR A 303 -1.11 -5.32 -16.81
N ALA A 304 -0.90 -4.48 -17.83
CA ALA A 304 0.39 -4.36 -18.50
C ALA A 304 1.52 -3.87 -17.58
N LYS A 305 1.26 -2.97 -16.63
CA LYS A 305 2.25 -2.55 -15.61
C LYS A 305 2.60 -3.69 -14.65
N MET A 306 1.64 -4.55 -14.31
CA MET A 306 1.85 -5.72 -13.44
C MET A 306 2.59 -6.86 -14.15
N SER A 307 2.30 -7.10 -15.43
CA SER A 307 2.79 -8.27 -16.16
C SER A 307 4.09 -8.06 -16.96
N ASN A 308 4.40 -6.81 -17.35
CA ASN A 308 5.61 -6.55 -18.15
C ASN A 308 6.83 -6.25 -17.27
N GLY A 309 6.75 -5.23 -16.42
CA GLY A 309 7.87 -4.76 -15.59
C GLY A 309 8.97 -4.03 -16.37
N LEU A 310 9.36 -2.85 -15.90
CA LEU A 310 10.49 -2.07 -16.43
C LEU A 310 11.83 -2.80 -16.27
N ASN A 311 11.95 -3.64 -15.24
CA ASN A 311 13.16 -4.41 -14.94
C ASN A 311 13.53 -5.46 -16.00
N PHE A 312 12.61 -5.78 -16.92
CA PHE A 312 12.88 -6.69 -18.04
C PHE A 312 13.22 -5.97 -19.34
N LEU A 313 13.23 -4.64 -19.35
CA LEU A 313 13.60 -3.87 -20.53
C LEU A 313 15.13 -3.83 -20.71
N PRO A 314 15.65 -3.94 -21.94
CA PRO A 314 17.10 -3.93 -22.18
C PRO A 314 17.82 -2.70 -21.62
N GLN A 315 17.12 -1.56 -21.57
CA GLN A 315 17.64 -0.29 -21.08
C GLN A 315 17.50 -0.09 -19.56
N PHE A 316 17.07 -1.10 -18.80
CA PHE A 316 16.77 -0.96 -17.38
C PHE A 316 17.96 -0.43 -16.58
N GLN A 317 19.11 -1.11 -16.66
CA GLN A 317 20.31 -0.71 -15.94
C GLN A 317 20.98 0.54 -16.51
N SER A 318 20.98 0.70 -17.84
CA SER A 318 21.73 1.75 -18.52
C SER A 318 21.02 3.11 -18.58
N GLN A 319 19.67 3.13 -18.52
CA GLN A 319 18.88 4.35 -18.72
C GLN A 319 17.80 4.53 -17.65
N ILE A 320 17.06 3.48 -17.31
CA ILE A 320 15.93 3.59 -16.37
C ILE A 320 16.44 3.84 -14.96
N ILE A 321 17.32 2.99 -14.41
CA ILE A 321 17.88 3.16 -13.06
C ILE A 321 18.50 4.55 -12.85
N PRO A 322 19.40 5.07 -13.73
CA PRO A 322 19.90 6.43 -13.60
C PRO A 322 18.83 7.52 -13.62
N ASN A 323 17.77 7.35 -14.42
CA ASN A 323 16.68 8.32 -14.53
C ASN A 323 15.75 8.32 -13.32
N ILE A 324 15.37 7.15 -12.81
CA ILE A 324 14.41 7.07 -11.70
C ILE A 324 15.03 7.48 -10.36
N ARG A 325 16.37 7.47 -10.25
CA ARG A 325 17.11 8.01 -9.11
C ARG A 325 17.14 9.54 -9.04
N THR A 326 16.77 10.24 -10.11
CA THR A 326 16.73 11.72 -10.07
C THR A 326 15.47 12.20 -9.35
N PRO A 327 15.50 13.35 -8.65
CA PRO A 327 14.34 13.92 -7.98
C PRO A 327 13.10 13.99 -8.87
N SER A 328 11.99 13.41 -8.41
CA SER A 328 10.67 13.50 -9.04
C SER A 328 9.56 13.15 -8.04
N ASN A 329 8.32 13.21 -8.49
CA ASN A 329 7.16 12.65 -7.81
C ASN A 329 6.81 11.31 -8.48
N ARG A 330 7.39 10.20 -8.03
CA ARG A 330 7.22 8.88 -8.65
C ARG A 330 6.71 7.86 -7.64
N THR A 331 5.81 7.02 -8.11
CA THR A 331 5.31 5.87 -7.35
C THR A 331 6.06 4.61 -7.76
N HIS A 332 5.93 3.51 -7.01
CA HIS A 332 6.35 2.20 -7.48
C HIS A 332 5.28 1.13 -7.31
N LEU A 333 5.43 0.06 -8.11
CA LEU A 333 4.63 -1.15 -8.06
C LEU A 333 5.59 -2.34 -8.13
N VAL A 334 5.54 -3.19 -7.11
CA VAL A 334 6.17 -4.52 -7.13
C VAL A 334 5.08 -5.54 -7.26
N SER A 335 5.08 -6.28 -8.37
CA SER A 335 4.08 -7.31 -8.66
C SER A 335 4.73 -8.65 -8.98
N THR A 336 4.00 -9.73 -8.75
CA THR A 336 4.47 -11.09 -8.99
C THR A 336 3.42 -11.93 -9.68
N GLY A 337 3.87 -12.84 -10.53
CA GLY A 337 3.01 -13.71 -11.31
C GLY A 337 3.73 -14.30 -12.53
N PRO A 338 3.00 -14.97 -13.43
CA PRO A 338 1.58 -15.28 -13.28
C PRO A 338 1.36 -16.43 -12.27
N TYR A 339 0.30 -16.31 -11.49
CA TYR A 339 -0.38 -17.47 -10.93
C TYR A 339 -1.32 -17.97 -12.02
N ALA A 340 -1.09 -19.18 -12.50
CA ALA A 340 -1.69 -19.66 -13.74
C ALA A 340 -3.23 -19.67 -13.69
N ASN A 341 -3.79 -20.04 -12.54
CA ASN A 341 -5.22 -20.14 -12.39
C ASN A 341 -5.70 -20.00 -10.93
N LEU A 342 -6.69 -19.16 -10.71
CA LEU A 342 -7.46 -19.02 -9.48
C LEU A 342 -8.95 -19.30 -9.77
N ALA A 343 -9.37 -20.54 -9.56
CA ALA A 343 -10.74 -20.97 -9.79
C ALA A 343 -11.66 -20.53 -8.63
N PRO A 344 -12.99 -20.51 -8.81
CA PRO A 344 -13.93 -20.26 -7.72
C PRO A 344 -13.65 -21.14 -6.48
N GLY A 345 -13.45 -20.50 -5.33
CA GLY A 345 -13.12 -21.12 -4.04
C GLY A 345 -11.63 -21.37 -3.80
N ASP A 346 -10.76 -21.24 -4.81
CA ASP A 346 -9.32 -21.26 -4.62
C ASP A 346 -8.82 -19.94 -4.00
N TYR A 347 -7.67 -19.99 -3.34
CA TYR A 347 -7.00 -18.82 -2.77
C TYR A 347 -5.50 -18.80 -3.04
N ILE A 348 -4.91 -17.60 -2.94
CA ILE A 348 -3.47 -17.34 -2.93
C ILE A 348 -3.14 -16.61 -1.64
N ASP A 349 -2.17 -17.12 -0.90
CA ASP A 349 -1.55 -16.41 0.22
C ASP A 349 -0.30 -15.68 -0.29
N VAL A 350 -0.17 -14.38 -0.06
CA VAL A 350 0.96 -13.56 -0.51
C VAL A 350 1.41 -12.61 0.60
N ALA A 351 2.72 -12.39 0.69
CA ALA A 351 3.33 -11.55 1.70
C ALA A 351 4.24 -10.47 1.08
N PHE A 352 4.04 -9.24 1.52
CA PHE A 352 4.92 -8.10 1.27
C PHE A 352 5.50 -7.58 2.60
N ALA A 353 6.58 -6.81 2.53
CA ALA A 353 7.08 -6.03 3.65
C ALA A 353 7.33 -4.58 3.24
N ILE A 354 6.92 -3.67 4.11
CA ILE A 354 7.38 -2.29 4.10
C ILE A 354 8.62 -2.22 5.00
N VAL A 355 9.80 -2.04 4.42
CA VAL A 355 11.09 -2.04 5.13
C VAL A 355 11.70 -0.65 5.08
N LEU A 356 12.01 -0.10 6.26
CA LEU A 356 12.64 1.19 6.43
C LEU A 356 14.08 1.01 6.92
N ALA A 357 14.96 1.92 6.51
CA ALA A 357 16.35 1.87 6.94
C ALA A 357 16.97 3.26 6.96
N LYS A 358 17.92 3.50 7.85
CA LYS A 358 18.82 4.65 7.73
C LYS A 358 19.82 4.41 6.60
N LYS A 359 20.28 5.48 5.94
CA LYS A 359 21.45 5.37 5.05
C LYS A 359 22.70 5.15 5.90
N ALA A 360 23.56 4.21 5.51
CA ALA A 360 24.88 4.11 6.12
C ALA A 360 25.75 5.32 5.73
N ASN A 361 26.66 5.74 6.61
CA ASN A 361 27.52 6.88 6.33
C ASN A 361 28.79 6.43 5.62
N ASP A 362 28.94 6.84 4.36
CA ASP A 362 30.13 6.61 3.53
C ASP A 362 30.88 7.91 3.18
N GLY A 363 30.49 9.04 3.79
CA GLY A 363 31.05 10.37 3.50
C GLY A 363 30.58 11.01 2.19
N GLN A 364 29.72 10.35 1.40
CA GLN A 364 29.08 10.93 0.23
C GLN A 364 27.74 11.58 0.61
N PRO A 365 27.24 12.55 -0.18
CA PRO A 365 25.93 13.13 0.07
C PRO A 365 24.82 12.06 -0.07
N ALA A 366 23.73 12.20 0.68
CA ALA A 366 22.63 11.23 0.70
C ALA A 366 22.01 10.90 -0.68
N PRO A 367 21.98 11.80 -1.69
CA PRO A 367 21.48 11.45 -3.02
C PRO A 367 22.42 10.57 -3.85
N ALA A 368 23.66 10.34 -3.39
CA ALA A 368 24.62 9.49 -4.11
C ALA A 368 24.13 8.04 -4.24
N ASP A 369 23.34 7.57 -3.26
CA ASP A 369 22.73 6.23 -3.24
C ASP A 369 23.74 5.10 -3.53
N THR A 370 24.91 5.19 -2.91
CA THR A 370 25.99 4.21 -3.08
C THR A 370 25.61 2.85 -2.51
N ASP A 371 26.32 1.79 -2.88
CA ASP A 371 26.06 0.46 -2.33
C ASP A 371 26.36 0.39 -0.83
N GLU A 372 27.35 1.16 -0.36
CA GLU A 372 27.64 1.30 1.07
C GLU A 372 26.46 1.96 1.80
N GLN A 373 25.89 3.06 1.27
CA GLN A 373 24.72 3.73 1.87
C GLN A 373 23.52 2.79 2.02
N LYS A 374 23.34 1.86 1.07
CA LYS A 374 22.26 0.86 1.08
C LYS A 374 22.51 -0.33 2.02
N SER A 375 23.70 -0.45 2.60
CA SER A 375 24.10 -1.64 3.37
C SER A 375 23.17 -1.99 4.54
N ILE A 376 22.49 -1.01 5.15
CA ILE A 376 21.50 -1.26 6.22
C ILE A 376 20.16 -1.75 5.65
N LEU A 377 19.75 -1.25 4.49
CA LEU A 377 18.49 -1.64 3.85
C LEU A 377 18.49 -3.11 3.39
N ILE A 378 19.66 -3.62 2.99
CA ILE A 378 19.80 -4.95 2.38
C ILE A 378 20.22 -6.05 3.36
N GLN A 379 20.32 -5.73 4.66
CA GLN A 379 20.72 -6.67 5.71
C GLN A 379 19.70 -7.79 5.96
#